data_AF-A0A537WHD2-F1
#
_entry.id   AF-A0A537WHD2-F1
#
_cell.length_a   1.000
_cell.length_b   1.000
_cell.length_c   1.000
_cell.angle_alpha   90.00
_cell.angle_beta   90.00
_cell.angle_gamma   90.00
#
_symmetry.space_group_name_H-M   'P 1'
#
loop_
_entity.id
_entity.type
_entity.pdbx_description
1 polymer ?
#
loop_
_entity_poly.entity_id
_entity_poly.type
_entity_poly.pdbx_seq_one_letter_code
_entity_poly.pdbx_strand_id
1 'polypeptide(L)'
;MELSKKVKTALDETRMLILGAQILLGFELRSAFSEGFDKLPGHAKHIEALALILMTISVALMIAPGLYHRIVEGGRDSGPFYRVATTISDLALLPFGLALGLDVFVSIEHVIGSAAGIASGIAASIVALAMWYGIPRAVAQRTGEKERIMTERQRDERPQTPLHVKIEQMLTEARVILPGAQALFGFQLAIVLTQAFENLPDRSRLVHAISIGLVALAIMLLMAPAAYHRIVYSGEDSPDMHRVGSAMIVLIGLWYAYPLAAAAMRRDAPGEAQAKPSGQRS
;
A
#
# COMPACT_ATOMS: atom_id res chain seq x y z
N MET A 1 28.07 -0.33 0.75
CA MET A 1 26.84 -1.06 0.38
C MET A 1 25.90 -0.02 -0.23
N GLU A 2 25.78 -0.04 -1.55
CA GLU A 2 25.08 0.98 -2.35
C GLU A 2 23.65 1.22 -1.83
N LEU A 3 23.29 2.48 -1.58
CA LEU A 3 21.96 2.92 -1.14
C LEU A 3 20.84 2.32 -2.02
N SER A 4 21.08 2.19 -3.32
CA SER A 4 20.18 1.54 -4.27
C SER A 4 19.74 0.14 -3.84
N LYS A 5 20.67 -0.66 -3.28
CA LYS A 5 20.35 -2.01 -2.77
C LYS A 5 19.40 -1.93 -1.57
N LYS A 6 19.61 -0.99 -0.64
CA LYS A 6 18.74 -0.80 0.52
C LYS A 6 17.33 -0.38 0.11
N VAL A 7 17.23 0.54 -0.84
CA VAL A 7 15.94 0.99 -1.39
C VAL A 7 15.21 -0.17 -2.06
N LYS A 8 15.90 -0.93 -2.91
CA LYS A 8 15.33 -2.13 -3.53
C LYS A 8 14.82 -3.12 -2.48
N THR A 9 15.63 -3.41 -1.45
CA THR A 9 15.23 -4.33 -0.36
C THR A 9 14.01 -3.81 0.40
N ALA A 10 13.97 -2.54 0.80
CA ALA A 10 12.81 -1.98 1.52
C ALA A 10 11.51 -2.04 0.70
N LEU A 11 11.61 -1.81 -0.62
CA LEU A 11 10.49 -1.98 -1.52
C LEU A 11 10.08 -3.46 -1.63
N ASP A 12 11.04 -4.38 -1.80
CA ASP A 12 10.80 -5.83 -1.89
C ASP A 12 10.16 -6.40 -0.61
N GLU A 13 10.54 -5.91 0.57
CA GLU A 13 9.91 -6.26 1.86
C GLU A 13 8.43 -5.85 1.89
N THR A 14 8.13 -4.61 1.50
CA THR A 14 6.76 -4.11 1.45
C THR A 14 5.94 -4.90 0.42
N ARG A 15 6.54 -5.18 -0.73
CA ARG A 15 5.94 -5.93 -1.84
C ARG A 15 5.54 -7.35 -1.45
N MET A 16 6.33 -8.01 -0.62
CA MET A 16 6.01 -9.35 -0.10
C MET A 16 4.70 -9.35 0.71
N LEU A 17 4.43 -8.28 1.45
CA LEU A 17 3.26 -8.18 2.34
C LEU A 17 1.99 -7.78 1.59
N ILE A 18 2.12 -6.97 0.52
CA ILE A 18 0.99 -6.49 -0.30
C ILE A 18 0.10 -7.64 -0.75
N LEU A 19 0.69 -8.72 -1.27
CA LEU A 19 -0.08 -9.85 -1.79
C LEU A 19 -0.96 -10.50 -0.72
N GLY A 20 -0.40 -10.73 0.47
CA GLY A 20 -1.15 -11.31 1.59
C GLY A 20 -2.30 -10.41 2.04
N ALA A 21 -2.04 -9.10 2.17
CA ALA A 21 -3.04 -8.13 2.58
C ALA A 21 -4.16 -7.96 1.54
N GLN A 22 -3.85 -7.96 0.25
CA GLN A 22 -4.85 -7.87 -0.82
C GLN A 22 -5.76 -9.10 -0.89
N ILE A 23 -5.22 -10.29 -0.60
CA ILE A 23 -6.03 -11.52 -0.54
C ILE A 23 -7.01 -11.45 0.64
N LEU A 24 -6.53 -11.06 1.83
CA LEU A 24 -7.38 -10.91 3.02
C LEU A 24 -8.48 -9.88 2.80
N LEU A 25 -8.13 -8.70 2.27
CA LEU A 25 -9.10 -7.67 1.89
C LEU A 25 -10.21 -8.20 0.98
N GLY A 26 -9.86 -9.06 0.03
CA GLY A 26 -10.82 -9.69 -0.87
C GLY A 26 -11.74 -10.69 -0.18
N PHE A 27 -11.23 -11.44 0.80
CA PHE A 27 -12.05 -12.31 1.64
C PHE A 27 -12.99 -11.52 2.54
N GLU A 28 -12.53 -10.44 3.16
CA GLU A 28 -13.37 -9.53 3.97
C GLU A 28 -14.49 -8.92 3.12
N LEU A 29 -14.16 -8.45 1.91
CA LEU A 29 -15.16 -7.93 0.98
C LEU A 29 -16.21 -9.00 0.63
N ARG A 30 -15.79 -10.24 0.40
CA ARG A 30 -16.71 -11.34 0.11
C ARG A 30 -17.54 -11.73 1.33
N SER A 31 -16.97 -11.66 2.53
CA SER A 31 -17.63 -12.01 3.79
C SER A 31 -18.91 -11.19 3.99
N ALA A 32 -18.86 -9.89 3.71
CA ALA A 32 -20.00 -8.97 3.79
C ALA A 32 -21.19 -9.32 2.88
N PHE A 33 -20.99 -10.18 1.88
CA PHE A 33 -22.02 -10.66 0.95
C PHE A 33 -22.35 -12.14 1.16
N SER A 34 -21.82 -12.76 2.20
CA SER A 34 -22.10 -14.15 2.53
C SER A 34 -23.38 -14.30 3.36
N GLU A 35 -24.03 -15.46 3.28
CA GLU A 35 -25.21 -15.77 4.11
C GLU A 35 -24.91 -15.75 5.63
N GLY A 36 -23.63 -15.90 6.00
CA GLY A 36 -23.19 -15.81 7.40
C GLY A 36 -23.27 -14.38 7.95
N PHE A 37 -23.05 -13.38 7.11
CA PHE A 37 -23.05 -11.98 7.51
C PHE A 37 -24.40 -11.55 8.10
N ASP A 38 -25.51 -11.96 7.47
CA ASP A 38 -26.84 -11.56 7.95
C ASP A 38 -27.18 -12.08 9.34
N LYS A 39 -26.59 -13.20 9.73
CA LYS A 39 -26.75 -13.84 11.04
C LYS A 39 -25.88 -13.23 12.13
N LEU A 40 -24.93 -12.34 11.77
CA LEU A 40 -24.09 -11.68 12.74
C LEU A 40 -24.88 -10.68 13.59
N PRO A 41 -24.55 -10.56 14.89
CA PRO A 41 -25.10 -9.49 15.71
C PRO A 41 -24.65 -8.12 15.18
N GLY A 42 -25.44 -7.07 15.44
CA GLY A 42 -25.22 -5.75 14.85
C GLY A 42 -23.82 -5.16 15.15
N HIS A 43 -23.28 -5.39 16.35
CA HIS A 43 -21.93 -4.93 16.71
C HIS A 43 -20.85 -5.64 15.90
N ALA A 44 -21.00 -6.95 15.63
CA ALA A 44 -20.04 -7.71 14.83
C ALA A 44 -20.02 -7.21 13.38
N LYS A 45 -21.17 -6.84 12.80
CA LYS A 45 -21.22 -6.20 11.47
C LYS A 45 -20.44 -4.88 11.42
N HIS A 46 -20.56 -4.05 12.47
CA HIS A 46 -19.79 -2.80 12.55
C HIS A 46 -18.29 -3.06 12.75
N ILE A 47 -17.92 -4.08 13.51
CA ILE A 47 -16.52 -4.46 13.73
C ILE A 47 -15.89 -5.02 12.44
N GLU A 48 -16.61 -5.85 11.69
CA GLU A 48 -16.17 -6.34 10.38
C GLU A 48 -16.02 -5.19 9.37
N ALA A 49 -16.94 -4.23 9.36
CA ALA A 49 -16.79 -3.02 8.53
C ALA A 49 -15.56 -2.19 8.94
N LEU A 50 -15.27 -2.10 10.25
CA LEU A 50 -14.06 -1.43 10.74
C LEU A 50 -12.79 -2.18 10.33
N ALA A 51 -12.78 -3.51 10.43
CA ALA A 51 -11.67 -4.35 9.97
C ALA A 51 -11.39 -4.11 8.47
N LEU A 52 -12.44 -4.11 7.64
CA LEU A 52 -12.36 -3.81 6.22
C LEU A 52 -11.74 -2.43 5.92
N ILE A 53 -12.13 -1.40 6.67
CA ILE A 53 -11.56 -0.06 6.54
C ILE A 53 -10.08 -0.07 6.92
N LEU A 54 -9.71 -0.70 8.03
CA LEU A 54 -8.32 -0.81 8.48
C LEU A 54 -7.47 -1.60 7.48
N MET A 55 -7.98 -2.71 6.95
CA MET A 55 -7.30 -3.51 5.93
C MET A 55 -7.12 -2.72 4.64
N THR A 56 -8.13 -1.95 4.22
CA THR A 56 -8.03 -1.05 3.05
C THR A 56 -6.96 0.02 3.26
N ILE A 57 -6.91 0.65 4.43
CA ILE A 57 -5.88 1.63 4.79
C ILE A 57 -4.49 0.97 4.78
N SER A 58 -4.36 -0.24 5.33
CA SER A 58 -3.11 -1.00 5.32
C SER A 58 -2.61 -1.24 3.90
N VAL A 59 -3.44 -1.81 3.01
CA VAL A 59 -3.08 -2.07 1.62
C VAL A 59 -2.69 -0.78 0.90
N ALA A 60 -3.43 0.31 1.13
CA ALA A 60 -3.11 1.61 0.55
C ALA A 60 -1.74 2.13 1.02
N LEU A 61 -1.43 2.02 2.31
CA LEU A 61 -0.13 2.39 2.86
C LEU A 61 0.99 1.51 2.30
N MET A 62 0.77 0.20 2.10
CA MET A 62 1.79 -0.67 1.52
C MET A 62 2.07 -0.36 0.04
N ILE A 63 1.08 0.12 -0.72
CA ILE A 63 1.28 0.53 -2.13
C ILE A 63 1.96 1.91 -2.23
N ALA A 64 1.76 2.78 -1.24
CA ALA A 64 2.19 4.18 -1.28
C ALA A 64 3.70 4.41 -1.51
N PRO A 65 4.67 3.65 -0.93
CA PRO A 65 6.09 3.85 -1.17
C PRO A 65 6.49 3.76 -2.65
N GLY A 66 5.94 2.79 -3.40
CA GLY A 66 6.22 2.65 -4.83
C GLY A 66 5.67 3.84 -5.65
N LEU A 67 4.47 4.32 -5.31
CA LEU A 67 3.90 5.51 -5.93
C LEU A 67 4.71 6.76 -5.60
N TYR A 68 5.10 6.94 -4.34
CA TYR A 68 5.94 8.06 -3.90
C TYR A 68 7.29 8.05 -4.64
N HIS A 69 7.92 6.88 -4.76
CA HIS A 69 9.18 6.70 -5.47
C HIS A 69 9.13 7.22 -6.92
N ARG A 70 8.00 7.03 -7.59
CA ARG A 70 7.83 7.50 -8.97
C ARG A 70 7.47 8.96 -9.05
N ILE A 71 6.50 9.39 -8.26
CA ILE A 71 5.90 10.72 -8.38
C ILE A 71 6.86 11.78 -7.86
N VAL A 72 7.50 11.52 -6.72
CA VAL A 72 8.36 12.50 -6.04
C VAL A 72 9.82 12.33 -6.44
N GLU A 73 10.33 11.10 -6.47
CA GLU A 73 11.76 10.86 -6.74
C GLU A 73 12.09 10.65 -8.22
N GLY A 74 11.09 10.42 -9.08
CA GLY A 74 11.30 10.12 -10.50
C GLY A 74 12.05 8.80 -10.70
N GLY A 75 11.79 7.82 -9.82
CA GLY A 75 12.47 6.53 -9.79
C GLY A 75 13.94 6.61 -9.35
N ARG A 76 14.33 7.65 -8.59
CA ARG A 76 15.68 7.76 -8.03
C ARG A 76 15.71 7.18 -6.63
N ASP A 77 16.67 6.29 -6.42
CA ASP A 77 17.00 5.77 -5.10
C ASP A 77 17.68 6.88 -4.29
N SER A 78 17.02 7.33 -3.21
CA SER A 78 17.54 8.38 -2.34
C SER A 78 17.39 8.04 -0.86
N GLY A 79 18.27 8.60 -0.02
CA GLY A 79 18.21 8.45 1.43
C GLY A 79 16.91 9.00 2.04
N PRO A 80 16.40 10.18 1.60
CA PRO A 80 15.10 10.68 2.03
C PRO A 80 13.96 9.73 1.67
N PHE A 81 13.98 9.14 0.46
CA PHE A 81 13.00 8.16 0.04
C PHE A 81 13.04 6.89 0.89
N TYR A 82 14.23 6.32 1.12
CA TYR A 82 14.40 5.14 1.97
C TYR A 82 13.69 5.31 3.33
N ARG A 83 13.87 6.48 3.97
CA ARG A 83 13.19 6.80 5.24
C ARG A 83 11.68 6.86 5.10
N VAL A 84 11.16 7.52 4.06
CA VAL A 84 9.72 7.61 3.81
C VAL A 84 9.14 6.22 3.58
N ALA A 85 9.79 5.40 2.74
CA ALA A 85 9.38 4.04 2.45
C ALA A 85 9.32 3.20 3.73
N THR A 86 10.40 3.14 4.52
CA THR A 86 10.43 2.38 5.77
C THR A 86 9.38 2.89 6.77
N THR A 87 9.19 4.20 6.91
CA THR A 87 8.21 4.75 7.86
C THR A 87 6.78 4.40 7.48
N ILE A 88 6.45 4.48 6.18
CA ILE A 88 5.12 4.15 5.69
C ILE A 88 4.87 2.64 5.82
N SER A 89 5.83 1.81 5.45
CA SER A 89 5.73 0.35 5.57
C SER A 89 5.60 -0.09 7.03
N ASP A 90 6.37 0.52 7.93
CA ASP A 90 6.22 0.30 9.37
C ASP A 90 4.85 0.75 9.85
N LEU A 91 4.29 1.86 9.36
CA LEU A 91 2.98 2.34 9.77
C LEU A 91 1.85 1.44 9.26
N ALA A 92 2.01 0.80 8.09
CA ALA A 92 1.01 -0.05 7.47
C ALA A 92 0.70 -1.32 8.28
N LEU A 93 1.68 -1.85 9.02
CA LEU A 93 1.52 -3.07 9.82
C LEU A 93 0.57 -2.88 11.02
N LEU A 94 0.36 -1.65 11.49
CA LEU A 94 -0.51 -1.35 12.63
C LEU A 94 -1.99 -1.57 12.29
N PRO A 95 -2.58 -0.89 11.28
CA PRO A 95 -3.95 -1.17 10.89
C PRO A 95 -4.12 -2.61 10.39
N PHE A 96 -3.09 -3.21 9.77
CA PHE A 96 -3.10 -4.62 9.38
C PHE A 96 -3.28 -5.57 10.58
N GLY A 97 -2.50 -5.41 11.64
CA GLY A 97 -2.56 -6.26 12.83
C GLY A 97 -3.83 -6.05 13.67
N LEU A 98 -4.37 -4.82 13.65
CA LEU A 98 -5.66 -4.54 14.25
C LEU A 98 -6.80 -5.17 13.45
N ALA A 99 -6.82 -5.04 12.12
CA ALA A 99 -7.80 -5.69 11.26
C ALA A 99 -7.84 -7.21 11.50
N LEU A 100 -6.67 -7.87 11.47
CA LEU A 100 -6.57 -9.31 11.77
C LEU A 100 -7.14 -9.70 13.14
N GLY A 101 -6.92 -8.88 14.18
CA GLY A 101 -7.49 -9.15 15.49
C GLY A 101 -9.01 -9.01 15.53
N LEU A 102 -9.55 -8.04 14.80
CA LEU A 102 -11.00 -7.87 14.63
C LEU A 102 -11.61 -9.03 13.84
N ASP A 103 -10.94 -9.51 12.79
CA ASP A 103 -11.40 -10.66 12.00
C ASP A 103 -11.45 -11.93 12.86
N VAL A 104 -10.42 -12.16 13.68
CA VAL A 104 -10.37 -13.28 14.63
C VAL A 104 -11.47 -13.13 15.69
N PHE A 105 -11.72 -11.92 16.17
CA PHE A 105 -12.80 -11.64 17.11
C PHE A 105 -14.17 -12.03 16.51
N VAL A 106 -14.51 -11.51 15.32
CA VAL A 106 -15.81 -11.77 14.67
C VAL A 106 -15.97 -13.25 14.37
N SER A 107 -14.92 -13.90 13.86
CA SER A 107 -14.92 -15.32 13.51
C SER A 107 -15.17 -16.22 14.72
N ILE A 108 -14.48 -15.96 15.85
CA ILE A 108 -14.61 -16.79 17.05
C ILE A 108 -15.89 -16.46 17.83
N GLU A 109 -16.31 -15.19 17.87
CA GLU A 109 -17.59 -14.81 18.47
C GLU A 109 -18.76 -15.55 17.81
N HIS A 110 -18.75 -15.65 16.48
CA HIS A 110 -19.81 -16.33 15.73
C HIS A 110 -19.91 -17.84 16.06
N VAL A 111 -18.80 -18.49 16.42
CA VAL A 111 -18.74 -19.96 16.62
C VAL A 111 -18.85 -20.36 18.09
N ILE A 112 -18.15 -19.66 18.99
CA ILE A 112 -17.96 -20.08 20.39
C ILE A 112 -18.65 -19.10 21.37
N GLY A 113 -18.83 -17.85 20.97
CA GLY A 113 -19.46 -16.80 21.77
C GLY A 113 -18.51 -15.66 22.15
N SER A 114 -19.08 -14.56 22.66
CA SER A 114 -18.38 -13.27 22.80
C SER A 114 -17.15 -13.30 23.70
N ALA A 115 -17.18 -14.04 24.81
CA ALA A 115 -16.02 -14.11 25.72
C ALA A 115 -14.79 -14.73 25.05
N ALA A 116 -14.99 -15.80 24.27
CA ALA A 116 -13.92 -16.43 23.51
C ALA A 116 -13.45 -15.52 22.37
N GLY A 117 -14.37 -14.84 21.68
CA GLY A 117 -14.05 -13.88 20.61
C GLY A 117 -13.19 -12.72 21.09
N ILE A 118 -13.54 -12.10 22.23
CA ILE A 118 -12.76 -10.99 22.82
C ILE A 118 -11.35 -11.48 23.17
N ALA A 119 -11.25 -12.64 23.84
CA ALA A 119 -9.96 -13.19 24.24
C ALA A 119 -9.07 -13.50 23.03
N SER A 120 -9.61 -14.14 21.99
CA SER A 120 -8.86 -14.50 20.78
C SER A 120 -8.47 -13.29 19.95
N GLY A 121 -9.36 -12.31 19.79
CA GLY A 121 -9.06 -11.09 19.04
C GLY A 121 -7.97 -10.24 19.70
N ILE A 122 -8.06 -10.04 21.03
CA ILE A 122 -7.02 -9.34 21.79
C ILE A 122 -5.70 -10.10 21.72
N ALA A 123 -5.72 -11.42 21.93
CA ALA A 123 -4.52 -12.24 21.85
C ALA A 123 -3.87 -12.15 20.46
N ALA A 124 -4.65 -12.24 19.38
CA ALA A 124 -4.16 -12.13 18.01
C ALA A 124 -3.52 -10.77 17.74
N SER A 125 -4.16 -9.66 18.13
CA SER A 125 -3.57 -8.33 17.99
C SER A 125 -2.31 -8.15 18.83
N ILE A 126 -2.29 -8.63 20.08
CA ILE A 126 -1.09 -8.56 20.92
C ILE A 126 0.05 -9.35 20.29
N VAL A 127 -0.20 -10.58 19.83
CA VAL A 127 0.82 -11.41 19.18
C VAL A 127 1.35 -10.74 17.92
N ALA A 128 0.47 -10.24 17.04
CA ALA A 128 0.86 -9.55 15.83
C ALA A 128 1.73 -8.31 16.13
N LEU A 129 1.27 -7.43 17.03
CA LEU A 129 2.00 -6.21 17.39
C LEU A 129 3.28 -6.51 18.16
N ALA A 130 3.31 -7.52 19.02
CA ALA A 130 4.52 -7.95 19.70
C ALA A 130 5.56 -8.48 18.70
N MET A 131 5.15 -9.30 17.73
CA MET A 131 6.06 -9.86 16.72
C MET A 131 6.61 -8.80 15.76
N TRP A 132 5.80 -7.84 15.33
CA TRP A 132 6.21 -6.85 14.33
C TRP A 132 6.86 -5.60 14.92
N TYR A 133 6.48 -5.23 16.14
CA TYR A 133 6.96 -4.00 16.77
C TYR A 133 7.68 -4.25 18.10
N GLY A 134 7.13 -5.08 18.97
CA GLY A 134 7.67 -5.31 20.31
C GLY A 134 9.06 -5.95 20.27
N ILE A 135 9.17 -7.12 19.65
CA ILE A 135 10.41 -7.90 19.55
C ILE A 135 11.47 -7.14 18.73
N PRO A 136 11.19 -6.64 17.52
CA PRO A 136 12.19 -5.91 16.75
C PRO A 136 12.69 -4.66 17.47
N ARG A 137 11.83 -3.89 18.13
CA ARG A 137 12.28 -2.71 18.89
C ARG A 137 13.10 -3.08 20.12
N ALA A 138 12.73 -4.15 20.84
CA ALA A 138 13.50 -4.62 22.00
C ALA A 138 14.89 -5.13 21.61
N VAL A 139 14.99 -5.89 20.51
CA VAL A 139 16.27 -6.39 20.00
C VAL A 139 17.12 -5.26 19.42
N ALA A 140 16.49 -4.30 18.74
CA ALA A 140 17.21 -3.20 18.11
C ALA A 140 17.76 -2.16 19.11
N GLN A 141 17.43 -2.27 20.41
CA GLN A 141 18.12 -1.55 21.48
C GLN A 141 19.49 -2.16 21.81
N ARG A 142 19.71 -3.43 21.49
CA ARG A 142 20.93 -4.19 21.83
C ARG A 142 21.84 -4.46 20.63
N THR A 143 21.26 -4.47 19.43
CA THR A 143 21.94 -4.89 18.19
C THR A 143 21.63 -3.92 17.06
N GLY A 144 22.59 -3.66 16.16
CA GLY A 144 22.36 -2.89 14.93
C GLY A 144 22.86 -1.44 14.93
N GLU A 145 23.64 -1.02 15.93
CA GLU A 145 24.11 0.37 16.04
C GLU A 145 24.99 0.78 14.86
N LYS A 146 25.89 -0.10 14.40
CA LYS A 146 26.75 0.16 13.24
C LYS A 146 25.93 0.39 11.98
N GLU A 147 24.92 -0.45 11.75
CA GLU A 147 24.02 -0.40 10.59
C GLU A 147 23.16 0.87 10.61
N ARG A 148 22.73 1.31 11.81
CA ARG A 148 22.02 2.58 12.00
C ARG A 148 22.89 3.77 11.69
N ILE A 149 24.13 3.82 12.21
CA ILE A 149 25.09 4.89 11.89
C ILE A 149 25.36 4.94 10.38
N MET A 150 25.54 3.78 9.73
CA MET A 150 25.70 3.73 8.28
C MET A 150 24.47 4.28 7.54
N THR A 151 23.28 3.97 8.02
CA THR A 151 22.01 4.48 7.45
C THR A 151 21.85 5.98 7.66
N GLU A 152 22.28 6.50 8.79
CA GLU A 152 22.31 7.93 9.07
C GLU A 152 23.28 8.68 8.16
N ARG A 153 24.46 8.11 7.85
CA ARG A 153 25.40 8.71 6.89
C ARG A 153 24.80 8.81 5.48
N GLN A 154 24.02 7.82 5.08
CA GLN A 154 23.38 7.77 3.76
C GLN A 154 22.05 8.56 3.71
N ARG A 155 21.67 9.24 4.79
CA ARG A 155 20.35 9.86 4.96
C ARG A 155 20.00 10.86 3.86
N ASP A 156 20.97 11.69 3.45
CA ASP A 156 20.76 12.78 2.50
C ASP A 156 21.39 12.47 1.14
N GLU A 157 21.90 11.25 0.95
CA GLU A 157 22.51 10.83 -0.30
C GLU A 157 21.45 10.71 -1.41
N ARG A 158 21.79 11.22 -2.59
CA ARG A 158 20.99 11.17 -3.81
C ARG A 158 21.85 10.71 -4.99
N PRO A 159 22.31 9.44 -4.98
CA PRO A 159 23.14 8.91 -6.07
C PRO A 159 22.37 8.91 -7.38
N GLN A 160 23.11 8.91 -8.50
CA GLN A 160 22.49 8.72 -9.81
C GLN A 160 22.07 7.27 -9.96
N THR A 161 20.76 7.02 -9.99
CA THR A 161 20.19 5.69 -10.24
C THR A 161 20.24 5.38 -11.74
N PRO A 162 20.89 4.28 -12.16
CA PRO A 162 20.92 3.86 -13.56
C PRO A 162 19.51 3.62 -14.12
N LEU A 163 19.31 3.91 -15.40
CA LEU A 163 18.00 3.78 -16.06
C LEU A 163 17.42 2.37 -15.96
N HIS A 164 18.25 1.33 -16.16
CA HIS A 164 17.81 -0.06 -16.06
C HIS A 164 17.20 -0.38 -14.69
N VAL A 165 17.78 0.17 -13.60
CA VAL A 165 17.27 -0.05 -12.23
C VAL A 165 15.89 0.57 -12.09
N LYS A 166 15.68 1.76 -12.66
CA LYS A 166 14.39 2.43 -12.63
C LYS A 166 13.32 1.64 -13.38
N ILE A 167 13.67 1.08 -14.54
CA ILE A 167 12.76 0.26 -15.35
C ILE A 167 12.48 -1.08 -14.66
N GLU A 168 13.48 -1.72 -14.06
CA GLU A 168 13.33 -2.95 -13.30
C GLU A 168 12.41 -2.76 -12.09
N GLN A 169 12.70 -1.77 -11.25
CA GLN A 169 11.84 -1.39 -10.12
C GLN A 169 10.44 -1.04 -10.62
N MET A 170 10.34 -0.34 -11.76
CA MET A 170 9.07 0.01 -12.32
C MET A 170 8.19 -1.22 -12.64
N LEU A 171 8.76 -2.16 -13.40
CA LEU A 171 8.06 -3.37 -13.81
C LEU A 171 7.77 -4.27 -12.60
N THR A 172 8.66 -4.26 -11.60
CA THR A 172 8.50 -5.04 -10.37
C THR A 172 7.33 -4.54 -9.53
N GLU A 173 7.15 -3.23 -9.38
CA GLU A 173 5.98 -2.70 -8.66
C GLU A 173 4.67 -3.08 -9.34
N ALA A 174 4.60 -2.99 -10.68
CA ALA A 174 3.42 -3.44 -11.42
C ALA A 174 3.15 -4.93 -11.18
N ARG A 175 4.18 -5.78 -11.23
CA ARG A 175 4.06 -7.23 -10.99
C ARG A 175 3.61 -7.58 -9.58
N VAL A 176 3.89 -6.75 -8.59
CA VAL A 176 3.49 -7.01 -7.20
C VAL A 176 2.04 -6.62 -6.97
N ILE A 177 1.59 -5.51 -7.55
CA ILE A 177 0.20 -5.05 -7.40
C ILE A 177 -0.75 -5.93 -8.21
N LEU A 178 -0.29 -6.47 -9.34
CA LEU A 178 -1.12 -7.18 -10.32
C LEU A 178 -1.87 -8.41 -9.74
N PRO A 179 -1.23 -9.35 -9.02
CA PRO A 179 -1.93 -10.52 -8.49
C PRO A 179 -3.04 -10.16 -7.51
N GLY A 180 -2.85 -9.16 -6.65
CA GLY A 180 -3.92 -8.74 -5.75
C GLY A 180 -5.03 -7.96 -6.44
N ALA A 181 -4.73 -7.15 -7.45
CA ALA A 181 -5.77 -6.56 -8.30
C ALA A 181 -6.60 -7.63 -9.00
N GLN A 182 -5.96 -8.70 -9.49
CA GLN A 182 -6.63 -9.86 -10.09
C GLN A 182 -7.47 -10.64 -9.07
N ALA A 183 -6.98 -10.82 -7.84
CA ALA A 183 -7.74 -11.45 -6.78
C ALA A 183 -9.00 -10.64 -6.44
N LEU A 184 -8.86 -9.33 -6.21
CA LEU A 184 -9.99 -8.42 -5.96
C LEU A 184 -11.02 -8.44 -7.09
N PHE A 185 -10.56 -8.44 -8.34
CA PHE A 185 -11.45 -8.60 -9.51
C PHE A 185 -12.24 -9.90 -9.46
N GLY A 186 -11.56 -11.03 -9.17
CA GLY A 186 -12.22 -12.33 -9.02
C GLY A 186 -13.25 -12.37 -7.89
N PHE A 187 -12.92 -11.78 -6.73
CA PHE A 187 -13.86 -11.67 -5.61
C PHE A 187 -15.09 -10.82 -5.96
N GLN A 188 -14.89 -9.69 -6.64
CA GLN A 188 -16.01 -8.84 -7.07
C GLN A 188 -16.92 -9.54 -8.08
N LEU A 189 -16.36 -10.32 -9.01
CA LEU A 189 -17.15 -11.15 -9.94
C LEU A 189 -17.93 -12.24 -9.19
N ALA A 190 -17.32 -12.88 -8.20
CA ALA A 190 -18.00 -13.87 -7.38
C ALA A 190 -19.18 -13.26 -6.59
N ILE A 191 -19.02 -12.03 -6.07
CA ILE A 191 -20.09 -11.31 -5.35
C ILE A 191 -21.32 -11.09 -6.23
N VAL A 192 -21.15 -10.79 -7.53
CA VAL A 192 -22.28 -10.57 -8.46
C VAL A 192 -23.19 -11.80 -8.58
N LEU A 193 -22.67 -13.00 -8.28
CA LEU A 193 -23.41 -14.26 -8.35
C LEU A 193 -24.08 -14.65 -7.02
N THR A 194 -24.05 -13.78 -6.00
CA THR A 194 -24.64 -14.05 -4.69
C THR A 194 -26.07 -13.51 -4.58
N GLN A 195 -26.92 -14.19 -3.80
CA GLN A 195 -28.27 -13.69 -3.49
C GLN A 195 -28.24 -12.34 -2.76
N ALA A 196 -27.23 -12.11 -1.92
CA ALA A 196 -27.01 -10.82 -1.26
C ALA A 196 -26.88 -9.66 -2.26
N PHE A 197 -26.21 -9.88 -3.40
CA PHE A 197 -26.09 -8.88 -4.45
C PHE A 197 -27.40 -8.62 -5.20
N GLU A 198 -28.22 -9.65 -5.43
CA GLU A 198 -29.52 -9.52 -6.10
C GLU A 198 -30.49 -8.64 -5.31
N ASN A 199 -30.41 -8.70 -3.98
CA ASN A 199 -31.24 -7.94 -3.06
C ASN A 199 -30.79 -6.48 -2.85
N LEU A 200 -29.66 -6.06 -3.46
CA LEU A 200 -29.18 -4.69 -3.33
C LEU A 200 -30.02 -3.67 -4.12
N PRO A 201 -30.12 -2.41 -3.64
CA PRO A 201 -30.67 -1.31 -4.42
C PRO A 201 -29.93 -1.10 -5.75
N ASP A 202 -30.65 -0.66 -6.79
CA ASP A 202 -30.09 -0.41 -8.14
C ASP A 202 -28.85 0.48 -8.14
N ARG A 203 -28.85 1.52 -7.29
CA ARG A 203 -27.70 2.43 -7.16
C ARG A 203 -26.44 1.71 -6.69
N SER A 204 -26.58 0.79 -5.72
CA SER A 204 -25.45 0.01 -5.21
C SER A 204 -24.94 -0.99 -6.24
N ARG A 205 -25.85 -1.64 -6.99
CA ARG A 205 -25.49 -2.52 -8.10
C ARG A 205 -24.73 -1.79 -9.20
N LEU A 206 -25.17 -0.57 -9.54
CA LEU A 206 -24.48 0.28 -10.51
C LEU A 206 -23.07 0.68 -10.02
N VAL A 207 -22.93 1.08 -8.76
CA VAL A 207 -21.62 1.41 -8.17
C VAL A 207 -20.67 0.21 -8.22
N HIS A 208 -21.16 -0.99 -7.90
CA HIS A 208 -20.38 -2.22 -8.00
C HIS A 208 -19.97 -2.54 -9.45
N ALA A 209 -20.89 -2.40 -10.40
CA ALA A 209 -20.60 -2.60 -11.83
C ALA A 209 -19.53 -1.62 -12.35
N ILE A 210 -19.62 -0.34 -11.96
CA ILE A 210 -18.59 0.66 -12.26
C ILE A 210 -17.26 0.26 -11.62
N SER A 211 -17.27 -0.19 -10.36
CA SER A 211 -16.06 -0.65 -9.67
C SER A 211 -15.38 -1.82 -10.38
N ILE A 212 -16.13 -2.83 -10.80
CA ILE A 212 -15.61 -3.96 -11.60
C ILE A 212 -14.95 -3.46 -12.88
N GLY A 213 -15.59 -2.53 -13.60
CA GLY A 213 -15.03 -1.93 -14.82
C GLY A 213 -13.73 -1.17 -14.56
N LEU A 214 -13.66 -0.42 -13.45
CA LEU A 214 -12.45 0.30 -13.04
C LEU A 214 -11.32 -0.66 -12.64
N VAL A 215 -11.61 -1.74 -11.92
CA VAL A 215 -10.61 -2.75 -11.56
C VAL A 215 -10.12 -3.49 -12.80
N ALA A 216 -11.00 -3.85 -13.74
CA ALA A 216 -10.61 -4.44 -15.01
C ALA A 216 -9.68 -3.53 -15.82
N LEU A 217 -10.02 -2.24 -15.92
CA LEU A 217 -9.18 -1.24 -16.58
C LEU A 217 -7.82 -1.09 -15.87
N ALA A 218 -7.81 -1.09 -14.53
CA ALA A 218 -6.58 -1.04 -13.74
C ALA A 218 -5.68 -2.25 -14.02
N ILE A 219 -6.23 -3.47 -14.11
CA ILE A 219 -5.48 -4.68 -14.48
C ILE A 219 -4.87 -4.53 -15.88
N MET A 220 -5.66 -4.10 -16.87
CA MET A 220 -5.17 -3.87 -18.23
C MET A 220 -4.02 -2.86 -18.24
N LEU A 221 -4.14 -1.78 -17.46
CA LEU A 221 -3.14 -0.74 -17.37
C LEU A 221 -1.87 -1.19 -16.60
N LEU A 222 -2.00 -2.04 -15.58
CA LEU A 222 -0.85 -2.66 -14.89
C LEU A 222 -0.07 -3.63 -15.80
N MET A 223 -0.77 -4.33 -16.70
CA MET A 223 -0.15 -5.24 -17.66
C MET A 223 0.54 -4.51 -18.81
N ALA A 224 0.08 -3.29 -19.13
CA ALA A 224 0.52 -2.56 -20.31
C ALA A 224 2.03 -2.21 -20.31
N PRO A 225 2.68 -1.75 -19.23
CA PRO A 225 4.13 -1.50 -19.22
C PRO A 225 4.94 -2.73 -19.66
N ALA A 226 4.62 -3.93 -19.18
CA ALA A 226 5.34 -5.14 -19.57
C ALA A 226 5.13 -5.47 -21.06
N ALA A 227 3.92 -5.22 -21.59
CA ALA A 227 3.63 -5.39 -23.01
C ALA A 227 4.40 -4.38 -23.89
N TYR A 228 4.42 -3.10 -23.49
CA TYR A 228 5.20 -2.04 -24.17
C TYR A 228 6.69 -2.35 -24.17
N HIS A 229 7.24 -2.73 -23.01
CA HIS A 229 8.64 -3.13 -22.88
C HIS A 229 9.01 -4.20 -23.91
N ARG A 230 8.16 -5.22 -24.04
CA ARG A 230 8.40 -6.36 -24.93
C ARG A 230 8.15 -6.05 -26.41
N ILE A 231 7.10 -5.32 -26.74
CA ILE A 231 6.60 -5.16 -28.12
C ILE A 231 7.17 -3.91 -28.79
N VAL A 232 7.21 -2.78 -28.08
CA VAL A 232 7.63 -1.48 -28.66
C VAL A 232 9.13 -1.30 -28.52
N TYR A 233 9.69 -1.70 -27.38
CA TYR A 233 11.10 -1.49 -27.07
C TYR A 233 11.94 -2.77 -27.19
N SER A 234 11.35 -3.90 -27.63
CA SER A 234 12.05 -5.19 -27.81
C SER A 234 12.79 -5.69 -26.56
N GLY A 235 12.41 -5.23 -25.37
CA GLY A 235 13.08 -5.55 -24.11
C GLY A 235 14.23 -4.61 -23.73
N GLU A 236 14.48 -3.56 -24.52
CA GLU A 236 15.56 -2.59 -24.28
C GLU A 236 15.15 -1.47 -23.32
N ASP A 237 16.10 -1.08 -22.47
CA ASP A 237 15.93 -0.02 -21.48
C ASP A 237 16.08 1.37 -22.12
N SER A 238 14.97 2.10 -22.28
CA SER A 238 14.96 3.46 -22.84
C SER A 238 14.31 4.50 -21.91
N PRO A 239 14.73 5.77 -21.95
CA PRO A 239 14.11 6.83 -21.14
C PRO A 239 12.61 7.00 -21.43
N ASP A 240 12.20 6.82 -22.69
CA ASP A 240 10.80 6.91 -23.11
C ASP A 240 9.97 5.77 -22.53
N MET A 241 10.52 4.55 -22.51
CA MET A 241 9.89 3.39 -21.86
C MET A 241 9.63 3.65 -20.38
N HIS A 242 10.62 4.18 -19.66
CA HIS A 242 10.45 4.53 -18.25
C HIS A 242 9.36 5.60 -18.05
N ARG A 243 9.30 6.62 -18.92
CA ARG A 243 8.30 7.70 -18.83
C ARG A 243 6.88 7.19 -19.08
N VAL A 244 6.67 6.43 -20.16
CA VAL A 244 5.35 5.88 -20.51
C VAL A 244 4.88 4.89 -19.44
N GLY A 245 5.74 3.93 -19.07
CA GLY A 245 5.39 2.93 -18.06
C GLY A 245 5.11 3.54 -16.69
N SER A 246 5.87 4.57 -16.28
CA SER A 246 5.63 5.27 -15.02
C SER A 246 4.32 6.05 -15.04
N ALA A 247 3.98 6.70 -16.16
CA ALA A 247 2.70 7.39 -16.30
C ALA A 247 1.51 6.43 -16.16
N MET A 248 1.59 5.25 -16.79
CA MET A 248 0.55 4.22 -16.67
C MET A 248 0.32 3.77 -15.23
N ILE A 249 1.39 3.51 -14.47
CA ILE A 249 1.27 3.05 -13.08
C ILE A 249 0.77 4.17 -12.16
N VAL A 250 1.22 5.41 -12.38
CA VAL A 250 0.76 6.57 -11.62
C VAL A 250 -0.71 6.90 -11.89
N LEU A 251 -1.21 6.71 -13.11
CA LEU A 251 -2.62 6.89 -13.46
C LEU A 251 -3.55 6.00 -12.61
N ILE A 252 -3.09 4.81 -12.23
CA ILE A 252 -3.84 3.89 -11.35
C ILE A 252 -3.79 4.37 -9.90
N GLY A 253 -2.63 4.87 -9.47
CA GLY A 253 -2.41 5.35 -8.11
C GLY A 253 -2.95 6.76 -7.82
N LEU A 254 -3.47 7.48 -8.82
CA LEU A 254 -3.92 8.88 -8.73
C LEU A 254 -4.94 9.13 -7.60
N TRP A 255 -5.77 8.14 -7.27
CA TRP A 255 -6.70 8.21 -6.14
C TRP A 255 -5.99 8.24 -4.78
N TYR A 256 -4.93 7.46 -4.60
CA TYR A 256 -4.15 7.36 -3.35
C TYR A 256 -3.00 8.36 -3.29
N ALA A 257 -2.52 8.86 -4.43
CA ALA A 257 -1.35 9.72 -4.55
C ALA A 257 -1.64 11.21 -4.31
N TYR A 258 -2.89 11.65 -4.40
CA TYR A 258 -3.25 13.06 -4.30
C TYR A 258 -2.81 13.73 -2.98
N PRO A 259 -3.00 13.12 -1.77
CA PRO A 259 -2.57 13.73 -0.52
C PRO A 259 -1.04 13.81 -0.38
N LEU A 260 -0.33 12.79 -0.87
CA LEU A 260 1.13 12.71 -0.79
C LEU A 260 1.82 13.65 -1.79
N ALA A 261 1.29 13.74 -3.01
CA ALA A 261 1.76 14.68 -4.02
C ALA A 261 1.52 16.14 -3.57
N ALA A 262 0.35 16.44 -3.00
CA ALA A 262 0.03 17.76 -2.47
C ALA A 262 0.92 18.15 -1.27
N ALA A 263 1.36 17.19 -0.46
CA ALA A 263 2.29 17.42 0.64
C ALA A 263 3.74 17.63 0.16
N ALA A 264 4.17 16.91 -0.88
CA ALA A 264 5.49 17.08 -1.49
C ALA A 264 5.63 18.42 -2.23
N MET A 265 4.61 18.83 -3.00
CA MET A 265 4.58 20.11 -3.70
C MET A 265 4.65 21.33 -2.76
N ARG A 266 4.21 21.20 -1.51
CA ARG A 266 4.34 22.26 -0.48
C ARG A 266 5.75 22.38 0.09
N ARG A 267 6.59 21.33 0.03
CA ARG A 267 7.96 21.36 0.56
C ARG A 267 8.97 22.03 -0.39
N ASP A 268 8.69 22.03 -1.69
CA ASP A 268 9.53 22.66 -2.71
C ASP A 268 9.14 24.11 -3.02
N ALA A 269 8.15 24.68 -2.32
CA ALA A 269 7.88 26.10 -2.37
C ALA A 269 9.01 26.85 -1.61
N PRO A 270 9.89 27.60 -2.28
CA PRO A 270 10.91 28.38 -1.59
C PRO A 270 10.20 29.35 -0.64
N GLY A 271 10.55 29.26 0.64
CA GLY A 271 10.03 30.15 1.68
C GLY A 271 10.19 31.61 1.25
N GLU A 272 9.09 32.35 1.35
CA GLU A 272 9.02 33.78 1.10
C GLU A 272 10.25 34.47 1.69
N ALA A 273 11.03 35.07 0.79
CA ALA A 273 12.24 35.80 1.11
C ALA A 273 11.93 36.80 2.23
N GLN A 274 12.73 36.73 3.30
CA GLN A 274 12.78 37.75 4.34
C GLN A 274 12.95 39.12 3.67
N ALA A 275 11.88 39.91 3.65
CA ALA A 275 11.91 41.30 3.28
C ALA A 275 12.75 42.05 4.33
N LYS A 276 14.01 42.31 3.99
CA LYS A 276 14.89 43.20 4.75
C LYS A 276 14.36 44.63 4.58
N PRO A 277 14.02 45.39 5.63
CA PRO A 277 13.61 46.77 5.46
C PRO A 277 14.86 47.61 5.16
N SER A 278 14.98 48.04 3.91
CA SER A 278 15.86 49.13 3.52
C SER A 278 15.21 50.45 3.96
N GLY A 279 15.76 51.12 4.97
CA GLY A 279 15.31 52.48 5.27
C GLY A 279 15.83 53.04 6.58
N GLN A 280 17.05 53.57 6.57
CA GLN A 280 17.37 54.86 7.21
C GLN A 280 18.75 55.35 6.75
N ARG A 281 18.73 56.26 5.77
CA ARG A 281 19.68 57.36 5.65
C ARG A 281 18.91 58.62 6.01
N SER A 282 19.26 59.24 7.12
CA SER A 282 19.34 60.69 7.38
C SER A 282 19.81 60.86 8.82
#